data_AF-A0A840ZNT5-F1
#
_entry.id   AF-A0A840ZNT5-F1
#
_cell.length_a   1.000
_cell.length_b   1.000
_cell.length_c   1.000
_cell.angle_alpha   90.00
_cell.angle_beta   90.00
_cell.angle_gamma   90.00
#
_symmetry.space_group_name_H-M   'P 1'
#
loop_
_entity.id
_entity.type
_entity.pdbx_description
1 polymer ?
#
loop_
_entity_poly.entity_id
_entity_poly.type
_entity_poly.pdbx_seq_one_letter_code
_entity_poly.pdbx_strand_id
1 'polypeptide(L)'
;MEADDDSGAAASLLALHAMATWLVQREMERAPEARAGLLTHVEIAMAAVVRRDPALLGAAQAACASVARAAGASEAPAGLQ
;
A
#
# COMPACT_ATOMS: atom_id res chain seq x y z
N MET A 1 -1.97 -27.34 17.61
CA MET A 1 -3.14 -26.44 17.72
C MET A 1 -2.60 -25.04 17.48
N GLU A 2 -2.44 -24.65 16.21
CA GLU A 2 -1.84 -23.36 15.79
C GLU A 2 -2.66 -22.63 14.73
N ALA A 3 -3.77 -23.22 14.24
CA ALA A 3 -4.56 -22.64 13.14
C ALA A 3 -5.44 -21.44 13.54
N ASP A 4 -5.68 -21.23 14.84
CA ASP A 4 -6.59 -20.18 15.33
C ASP A 4 -5.93 -18.78 15.34
N ASP A 5 -4.63 -18.68 15.64
CA ASP A 5 -3.91 -17.39 15.66
C ASP A 5 -3.64 -16.86 14.25
N ASP A 6 -3.32 -17.75 13.29
CA ASP A 6 -3.09 -17.36 11.89
C ASP A 6 -4.37 -16.86 11.22
N SER A 7 -5.53 -17.43 11.58
CA SER A 7 -6.82 -16.97 11.07
C SER A 7 -7.16 -15.57 11.58
N GLY A 8 -6.90 -15.29 12.86
CA GLY A 8 -7.08 -13.97 13.46
C GLY A 8 -6.15 -12.90 12.88
N ALA A 9 -4.88 -13.24 12.65
CA ALA A 9 -3.91 -12.35 12.00
C ALA A 9 -4.30 -12.04 10.55
N ALA A 10 -4.70 -13.06 9.78
CA ALA A 10 -5.16 -12.90 8.41
C ALA A 10 -6.44 -12.04 8.33
N ALA A 11 -7.42 -12.28 9.20
CA ALA A 11 -8.64 -11.49 9.27
C ALA A 11 -8.35 -10.01 9.58
N SER A 12 -7.42 -9.75 10.50
CA SER A 12 -6.99 -8.39 10.86
C SER A 12 -6.31 -7.67 9.69
N LEU A 13 -5.43 -8.37 8.96
CA LEU A 13 -4.78 -7.82 7.77
C LEU A 13 -5.78 -7.52 6.66
N LEU A 14 -6.76 -8.40 6.44
CA LEU A 14 -7.84 -8.17 5.46
C LEU A 14 -8.73 -6.98 5.85
N ALA A 15 -9.07 -6.84 7.15
CA ALA A 15 -9.82 -5.69 7.64
C ALA A 15 -9.07 -4.37 7.43
N LEU A 16 -7.77 -4.33 7.77
CA LEU A 16 -6.91 -3.17 7.52
C LEU A 16 -6.82 -2.84 6.03
N HIS A 17 -6.68 -3.84 5.17
CA HIS A 17 -6.64 -3.66 3.73
C HIS A 17 -7.95 -3.07 3.18
N ALA A 18 -9.10 -3.60 3.61
CA ALA A 18 -10.41 -3.11 3.20
C ALA A 18 -10.63 -1.65 3.64
N MET A 19 -10.29 -1.32 4.90
CA MET A 19 -10.38 0.04 5.42
C MET A 19 -9.47 1.01 4.67
N ALA A 20 -8.22 0.64 4.41
CA ALA A 20 -7.28 1.47 3.67
C ALA A 20 -7.76 1.72 2.23
N THR A 21 -8.29 0.68 1.57
CA THR A 21 -8.83 0.80 0.20
C THR A 21 -10.02 1.75 0.15
N TRP A 22 -10.97 1.63 1.09
CA TRP A 22 -12.11 2.53 1.19
C TRP A 22 -11.68 3.99 1.44
N LEU A 23 -10.69 4.22 2.31
CA LEU A 23 -10.15 5.56 2.58
C LEU A 23 -9.50 6.17 1.34
N VAL A 24 -8.72 5.39 0.59
CA VAL A 24 -8.10 5.85 -0.66
C VAL A 24 -9.17 6.22 -1.68
N GLN A 25 -10.16 5.35 -1.91
CA GLN A 25 -11.25 5.62 -2.84
C GLN A 25 -12.02 6.88 -2.45
N ARG A 26 -12.41 7.00 -1.18
CA ARG A 26 -13.12 8.16 -0.65
C ARG A 26 -12.33 9.46 -0.84
N GLU A 27 -11.01 9.44 -0.64
CA GLU A 27 -10.19 10.63 -0.87
C GLU A 27 -10.07 10.96 -2.36
N MET A 28 -9.96 9.95 -3.24
CA MET A 28 -9.93 10.16 -4.69
C MET A 28 -11.25 10.72 -5.24
N GLU A 29 -12.39 10.33 -4.67
CA GLU A 29 -13.69 10.90 -4.99
C GLU A 29 -13.81 12.36 -4.51
N ARG A 30 -13.20 12.67 -3.36
CA ARG A 30 -13.25 14.02 -2.77
C ARG A 30 -12.27 15.01 -3.41
N ALA A 31 -11.08 14.54 -3.79
CA ALA A 31 -9.97 15.34 -4.32
C ALA A 31 -9.14 14.51 -5.31
N PRO A 32 -9.55 14.40 -6.59
CA PRO A 32 -8.84 13.61 -7.59
C PRO A 32 -7.37 13.99 -7.78
N GLU A 33 -7.03 15.26 -7.55
CA GLU A 33 -5.67 15.81 -7.60
C GLU A 33 -4.74 15.27 -6.50
N ALA A 34 -5.30 14.75 -5.39
CA ALA A 34 -4.53 14.18 -4.28
C ALA A 34 -3.79 12.90 -4.67
N ARG A 35 -4.16 12.28 -5.80
CA ARG A 35 -3.56 11.03 -6.29
C ARG A 35 -2.04 11.10 -6.38
N ALA A 36 -1.51 12.14 -7.03
CA ALA A 36 -0.07 12.26 -7.21
C ALA A 36 0.65 12.36 -5.87
N GLY A 37 0.12 13.16 -4.94
CA GLY A 37 0.67 13.30 -3.59
C GLY A 37 0.65 11.99 -2.80
N LEU A 38 -0.43 11.21 -2.88
CA LEU A 38 -0.52 9.90 -2.24
C LEU A 38 0.54 8.93 -2.78
N LEU A 39 0.69 8.83 -4.11
CA LEU A 39 1.65 7.92 -4.73
C LEU A 39 3.09 8.30 -4.36
N THR A 40 3.44 9.58 -4.44
CA THR A 40 4.76 10.07 -4.02
C THR A 40 5.03 9.80 -2.53
N HIS A 41 4.04 10.02 -1.66
CA HIS A 41 4.20 9.73 -0.23
C HIS A 41 4.50 8.25 0.02
N VAL A 42 3.75 7.34 -0.62
CA VAL A 42 3.91 5.90 -0.47
C VAL A 42 5.28 5.45 -0.97
N GLU A 43 5.74 5.94 -2.12
CA GLU A 43 7.09 5.65 -2.61
C GLU A 43 8.17 6.09 -1.62
N ILE A 44 8.08 7.31 -1.08
CA ILE A 44 9.06 7.83 -0.11
C ILE A 44 9.07 6.96 1.15
N ALA A 45 7.88 6.58 1.65
CA ALA A 45 7.75 5.72 2.82
C ALA A 45 8.35 4.34 2.57
N MET A 46 8.05 3.72 1.43
CA MET A 46 8.59 2.42 1.05
C MET A 46 10.10 2.45 0.83
N ALA A 47 10.64 3.50 0.21
CA ALA A 47 12.08 3.69 0.07
C ALA A 47 12.77 3.81 1.43
N ALA A 48 12.15 4.46 2.42
CA ALA A 48 12.69 4.52 3.78
C ALA A 48 12.73 3.14 4.46
N VAL A 49 11.73 2.28 4.22
CA VAL A 49 11.73 0.88 4.69
C VAL A 49 12.86 0.10 4.04
N VAL A 50 13.00 0.17 2.71
CA VAL A 50 14.04 -0.56 1.96
C VAL A 50 15.45 -0.10 2.34
N ARG A 51 15.66 1.20 2.59
CA ARG A 51 16.97 1.69 3.09
C ARG A 51 17.36 1.07 4.44
N ARG A 52 16.37 0.77 5.29
CA ARG A 52 16.60 0.14 6.59
C ARG A 52 16.76 -1.37 6.47
N ASP A 53 16.03 -1.99 5.55
CA ASP A 53 16.07 -3.43 5.29
C ASP A 53 15.92 -3.71 3.77
N PRO A 54 17.04 -3.87 3.05
CA PRO A 54 17.03 -4.11 1.60
C PRO A 54 16.31 -5.41 1.18
N ALA A 55 16.15 -6.39 2.08
CA ALA A 55 15.45 -7.63 1.78
C ALA A 55 13.95 -7.40 1.51
N LEU A 56 13.41 -6.26 1.94
CA LEU A 56 12.00 -5.90 1.77
C LEU A 56 11.68 -5.24 0.42
N LEU A 57 12.65 -5.08 -0.50
CA LEU A 57 12.44 -4.39 -1.78
C LEU A 57 11.23 -4.91 -2.56
N GLY A 58 11.10 -6.24 -2.70
CA GLY A 58 9.97 -6.84 -3.42
C GLY A 58 8.61 -6.58 -2.75
N ALA A 59 8.57 -6.63 -1.41
CA ALA A 59 7.36 -6.35 -0.64
C ALA A 59 6.96 -4.86 -0.74
N ALA A 60 7.94 -3.96 -0.68
CA ALA A 60 7.76 -2.53 -0.86
C ALA A 60 7.22 -2.18 -2.25
N GLN A 61 7.77 -2.81 -3.30
CA GLN A 61 7.27 -2.65 -4.68
C GLN A 61 5.84 -3.17 -4.82
N ALA A 62 5.52 -4.33 -4.24
CA ALA A 62 4.17 -4.89 -4.23
C ALA A 62 3.17 -3.97 -3.50
N ALA A 63 3.58 -3.34 -2.40
CA ALA A 63 2.78 -2.36 -1.67
C ALA A 63 2.50 -1.10 -2.50
N CYS A 64 3.53 -0.51 -3.13
CA CYS A 64 3.35 0.63 -4.05
C CYS A 64 2.36 0.31 -5.17
N ALA A 65 2.49 -0.88 -5.79
CA ALA A 65 1.59 -1.31 -6.86
C ALA A 65 0.15 -1.52 -6.35
N SER A 66 -0.03 -2.04 -5.12
CA SER A 66 -1.35 -2.20 -4.51
C SER A 66 -2.04 -0.84 -4.31
N VAL A 67 -1.33 0.15 -3.75
CA VAL A 67 -1.89 1.49 -3.55
C VAL A 67 -2.17 2.20 -4.87
N ALA A 68 -1.29 2.04 -5.87
CA ALA A 68 -1.52 2.59 -7.20
C ALA A 68 -2.83 2.10 -7.82
N ARG A 69 -3.10 0.78 -7.74
CA ARG A 69 -4.36 0.20 -8.20
C ARG A 69 -5.56 0.71 -7.41
N ALA A 70 -5.45 0.79 -6.07
CA ALA A 70 -6.53 1.31 -5.22
C ALA A 70 -6.85 2.79 -5.53
N ALA A 71 -5.84 3.58 -5.88
CA ALA A 71 -5.99 4.96 -6.32
C ALA A 71 -6.43 5.11 -7.78
N GLY A 72 -6.64 4.00 -8.51
CA GLY A 72 -7.05 3.99 -9.91
C GLY A 72 -5.94 4.41 -10.90
N ALA A 73 -4.67 4.33 -10.51
CA ALA A 73 -3.54 4.56 -11.41
C ALA A 73 -3.27 3.32 -12.28
N SER A 74 -3.04 3.53 -13.58
CA SER A 74 -2.81 2.44 -14.54
C SER A 74 -1.39 1.84 -14.44
N GLU A 75 -0.46 2.53 -13.79
CA GLU A 75 0.93 2.11 -13.62
C GLU A 75 1.36 2.32 -12.16
N ALA A 76 2.13 1.37 -11.62
CA ALA A 76 2.78 1.52 -10.33
C ALA A 76 3.88 2.58 -10.45
N PRO A 77 4.12 3.40 -9.41
CA PRO A 77 5.07 4.47 -9.51
C PRO A 77 6.51 3.91 -9.53
N ALA A 78 7.37 4.49 -10.38
CA ALA A 78 8.60 3.86 -10.87
C ALA A 78 9.81 3.97 -9.92
N GLY A 79 9.66 4.61 -8.76
CA GLY A 79 10.77 5.18 -7.98
C GLY A 79 11.44 4.27 -6.94
N LEU A 80 11.22 2.96 -6.94
CA LEU A 80 11.91 2.02 -6.04
C LEU A 80 13.09 1.35 -6.76
N GLN A 81 14.21 2.07 -6.87
CA GLN A 81 15.51 1.55 -7.31
C GLN A 81 16.51 1.55 -6.16
#